data_AF-A0A536V831-F1
#
_entry.id   AF-A0A536V831-F1
#
_cell.length_a   1.000
_cell.length_b   1.000
_cell.length_c   1.000
_cell.angle_alpha   90.00
_cell.angle_beta   90.00
_cell.angle_gamma   90.00
#
_symmetry.space_group_name_H-M   'P 1'
#
loop_
_entity.id
_entity.type
_entity.pdbx_description
1 polymer ?
#
loop_
_entity_poly.entity_id
_entity_poly.type
_entity_poly.pdbx_seq_one_letter_code
_entity_poly.pdbx_strand_id
1 'polypeptide(L)'
;LMAEALALKADTVITQGATQSNHARQTAAAAARLGLQCHLILEDRTGYRFDDYRHSGNVFLDHLFGAHVSEAASGTDMDAAMSCVADELRAQGRHPYVIPGGGSNAVGALGYVTCALELAAQANDIGLVIDRVVHATGSAGTQAGLVAGMEGARTGIPVLGIGVRAARPAQEERVYQLAVKTAEMLNVPGAVARDAVIANCDYVGDGYGIPTAGMIEAVTLLARTEGILLDPVYSGKGMAGLIDLVRRGHFKKGQNIAFIHTGGAVGLYGYTHAFADAPRSSG
;
A
#
# COMPACT_ATOMS: atom_id res chain seq x y z
N LEU A 1 -4.21 -4.84 13.45
CA LEU A 1 -3.13 -3.97 13.98
C LEU A 1 -3.59 -3.15 15.18
N MET A 2 -4.38 -2.08 15.01
CA MET A 2 -4.79 -1.24 16.15
C MET A 2 -5.56 -2.00 17.24
N ALA A 3 -6.40 -2.96 16.86
CA ALA A 3 -7.06 -3.85 17.82
C ALA A 3 -6.08 -4.67 18.68
N GLU A 4 -4.98 -5.14 18.07
CA GLU A 4 -3.92 -5.86 18.79
C GLU A 4 -3.13 -4.91 19.69
N ALA A 5 -2.83 -3.69 19.23
CA ALA A 5 -2.21 -2.66 20.07
C ALA A 5 -3.03 -2.39 21.34
N LEU A 6 -4.35 -2.24 21.22
CA LEU A 6 -5.26 -2.06 22.37
C LEU A 6 -5.30 -3.29 23.28
N ALA A 7 -5.37 -4.50 22.71
CA ALA A 7 -5.37 -5.75 23.48
C ALA A 7 -4.07 -5.90 24.31
N LEU A 8 -2.95 -5.45 23.76
CA LEU A 8 -1.65 -5.39 24.42
C LEU A 8 -1.48 -4.16 25.34
N LYS A 9 -2.55 -3.36 25.53
CA LYS A 9 -2.58 -2.15 26.35
C LYS A 9 -1.51 -1.13 25.97
N ALA A 10 -1.23 -1.01 24.67
CA ALA A 10 -0.33 0.00 24.17
C ALA A 10 -0.91 1.41 24.43
N ASP A 11 -0.06 2.35 24.80
CA ASP A 11 -0.40 3.78 24.93
C ASP A 11 0.13 4.62 23.77
N THR A 12 0.98 4.00 22.93
CA THR A 12 1.73 4.63 21.86
C THR A 12 1.90 3.64 20.71
N VAL A 13 1.76 4.10 19.47
CA VAL A 13 2.12 3.33 18.27
C VAL A 13 3.31 3.96 17.56
N ILE A 14 4.20 3.12 17.05
CA ILE A 14 5.37 3.52 16.27
C ILE A 14 5.27 2.89 14.89
N THR A 15 5.49 3.67 13.83
CA THR A 15 5.64 3.10 12.49
C THR A 15 6.57 3.93 11.62
N GLN A 16 6.77 3.46 10.39
CA GLN A 16 7.64 4.10 9.41
C GLN A 16 7.00 4.19 8.02
N GLY A 17 7.54 5.09 7.21
CA GLY A 17 7.21 5.19 5.80
C GLY A 17 8.15 6.12 5.05
N ALA A 18 7.84 6.39 3.79
CA ALA A 18 8.45 7.52 3.08
C ALA A 18 7.83 8.85 3.53
N THR A 19 8.41 9.99 3.16
CA THR A 19 7.86 11.33 3.43
C THR A 19 6.35 11.43 3.15
N GLN A 20 5.88 11.01 1.98
CA GLN A 20 4.46 11.02 1.61
C GLN A 20 3.74 9.69 1.92
N SER A 21 4.07 9.02 3.04
CA SER A 21 3.52 7.69 3.37
C SER A 21 2.03 7.72 3.70
N ASN A 22 1.24 7.06 2.84
CA ASN A 22 -0.18 6.80 3.11
C ASN A 22 -0.42 5.95 4.37
N HIS A 23 0.53 5.06 4.70
CA HIS A 23 0.46 4.20 5.88
C HIS A 23 0.69 4.98 7.17
N ALA A 24 1.68 5.88 7.17
CA ALA A 24 1.98 6.74 8.32
C ALA A 24 0.76 7.60 8.67
N ARG A 25 0.17 8.26 7.66
CA ARG A 25 -1.03 9.09 7.82
C ARG A 25 -2.25 8.35 8.32
N GLN A 26 -2.50 7.13 7.82
CA GLN A 26 -3.60 6.32 8.33
C GLN A 26 -3.34 5.83 9.77
N THR A 27 -2.10 5.53 10.10
CA THR A 27 -1.70 5.14 11.47
C THR A 27 -1.89 6.30 12.43
N ALA A 28 -1.45 7.51 12.07
CA ALA A 28 -1.65 8.73 12.87
C ALA A 28 -3.14 9.03 13.11
N ALA A 29 -3.95 8.98 12.05
CA ALA A 29 -5.39 9.18 12.16
C ALA A 29 -6.06 8.15 13.09
N ALA A 30 -5.68 6.87 12.97
CA ALA A 30 -6.22 5.81 13.81
C ALA A 30 -5.77 5.95 15.27
N ALA A 31 -4.51 6.33 15.50
CA ALA A 31 -3.98 6.59 16.83
C ALA A 31 -4.72 7.76 17.51
N ALA A 32 -4.90 8.87 16.81
CA ALA A 32 -5.63 10.03 17.30
C ALA A 32 -7.08 9.66 17.70
N ARG A 33 -7.78 8.89 16.85
CA ARG A 33 -9.15 8.41 17.15
C ARG A 33 -9.20 7.53 18.40
N LEU A 34 -8.17 6.72 18.63
CA LEU A 34 -8.11 5.76 19.73
C LEU A 34 -7.47 6.34 21.00
N GLY A 35 -7.05 7.60 20.99
CA GLY A 35 -6.38 8.24 22.12
C GLY A 35 -4.95 7.73 22.37
N LEU A 36 -4.31 7.15 21.35
CA LEU A 36 -2.93 6.66 21.42
C LEU A 36 -1.96 7.75 20.92
N GLN A 37 -0.77 7.84 21.53
CA GLN A 37 0.32 8.63 20.94
C GLN A 37 0.80 7.96 19.64
N CYS A 38 1.32 8.74 18.69
CA CYS A 38 1.83 8.22 17.43
C CYS A 38 3.22 8.78 17.14
N HIS A 39 4.19 7.89 16.91
CA HIS A 39 5.52 8.23 16.43
C HIS A 39 5.71 7.72 15.01
N LEU A 40 6.07 8.61 14.10
CA LEU A 40 6.27 8.34 12.68
C LEU A 40 7.73 8.61 12.33
N ILE A 41 8.42 7.62 11.76
CA ILE A 41 9.77 7.78 11.21
C ILE A 41 9.67 7.80 9.68
N LEU A 42 9.91 8.96 9.07
CA LEU A 42 9.74 9.18 7.64
C LEU A 42 11.08 9.24 6.92
N GLU A 43 11.33 8.26 6.06
CA GLU A 43 12.55 8.13 5.26
C GLU A 43 12.48 8.98 3.99
N ASP A 44 13.51 9.77 3.72
CA ASP A 44 13.68 10.43 2.42
C ASP A 44 14.12 9.40 1.37
N ARG A 45 13.16 8.89 0.59
CA ARG A 45 13.40 7.91 -0.49
C ARG A 45 13.52 8.52 -1.88
N THR A 46 13.33 9.82 -2.02
CA THR A 46 13.21 10.49 -3.33
C THR A 46 14.27 11.57 -3.54
N GLY A 47 14.82 12.13 -2.47
CA GLY A 47 15.70 13.29 -2.52
C GLY A 47 14.98 14.59 -2.88
N TYR A 48 13.66 14.59 -3.03
CA TYR A 48 12.91 15.78 -3.40
C TYR A 48 13.01 16.88 -2.32
N ARG A 49 13.13 18.11 -2.80
CA ARG A 49 13.24 19.33 -1.98
C ARG A 49 12.09 20.30 -2.26
N PHE A 50 11.10 19.89 -3.03
CA PHE A 50 9.90 20.68 -3.29
C PHE A 50 9.11 20.87 -1.99
N ASP A 51 8.62 22.09 -1.78
CA ASP A 51 7.86 22.47 -0.59
C ASP A 51 6.58 21.64 -0.44
N ASP A 52 5.88 21.43 -1.56
CA ASP A 52 4.66 20.60 -1.61
C ASP A 52 4.95 19.16 -1.17
N TYR A 53 6.03 18.56 -1.65
CA TYR A 53 6.43 17.21 -1.25
C TYR A 53 6.77 17.09 0.24
N ARG A 54 7.42 18.10 0.82
CA ARG A 54 7.88 18.05 2.22
C ARG A 54 6.82 18.45 3.23
N HIS A 55 5.86 19.29 2.87
CA HIS A 55 4.98 19.94 3.83
C HIS A 55 3.49 19.79 3.53
N SER A 56 3.11 19.29 2.36
CA SER A 56 1.70 19.07 1.98
C SER A 56 1.29 17.60 2.09
N GLY A 57 0.07 17.29 1.65
CA GLY A 57 -0.42 15.93 1.51
C GLY A 57 -0.41 15.16 2.82
N ASN A 58 0.22 13.98 2.84
CA ASN A 58 0.24 13.12 4.01
C ASN A 58 1.00 13.76 5.19
N VAL A 59 2.11 14.48 4.94
CA VAL A 59 2.90 15.11 6.01
C VAL A 59 2.10 16.15 6.78
N PHE A 60 1.37 17.01 6.06
CA PHE A 60 0.47 17.98 6.69
C PHE A 60 -0.54 17.30 7.61
N LEU A 61 -1.15 16.21 7.13
CA LEU A 61 -2.14 15.46 7.88
C LEU A 61 -1.54 14.71 9.08
N ASP A 62 -0.31 14.19 8.97
CA ASP A 62 0.40 13.55 10.08
C ASP A 62 0.49 14.50 11.28
N HIS A 63 0.90 15.75 11.04
CA HIS A 63 0.95 16.79 12.06
C HIS A 63 -0.44 17.21 12.55
N LEU A 64 -1.43 17.32 11.65
CA LEU A 64 -2.80 17.66 12.03
C LEU A 64 -3.42 16.60 12.96
N PHE A 65 -3.07 15.32 12.77
CA PHE A 65 -3.47 14.24 13.67
C PHE A 65 -2.64 14.18 14.97
N GLY A 66 -1.68 15.08 15.16
CA GLY A 66 -0.88 15.18 16.36
C GLY A 66 0.23 14.13 16.48
N ALA A 67 0.69 13.56 15.36
CA ALA A 67 1.81 12.62 15.38
C ALA A 67 3.15 13.32 15.64
N HIS A 68 4.03 12.63 16.36
CA HIS A 68 5.44 12.97 16.49
C HIS A 68 6.17 12.47 15.26
N VAL A 69 6.62 13.37 14.39
CA VAL A 69 7.26 13.02 13.12
C VAL A 69 8.76 13.26 13.21
N SER A 70 9.56 12.24 12.88
CA SER A 70 11.01 12.34 12.70
C SER A 70 11.41 11.98 11.26
N GLU A 71 12.41 12.68 10.73
CA GLU A 71 12.97 12.39 9.41
C GLU A 71 14.15 11.41 9.54
N ALA A 72 14.27 10.49 8.58
CA ALA A 72 15.38 9.56 8.45
C ALA A 72 16.03 9.70 7.08
N ALA A 73 17.36 9.58 7.01
CA ALA A 73 18.09 9.59 5.76
C ALA A 73 17.79 8.33 4.92
N SER A 74 17.91 8.44 3.61
CA SER A 74 17.81 7.30 2.69
C SER A 74 18.76 6.17 3.11
N GLY A 75 18.25 4.94 3.16
CA GLY A 75 19.06 3.75 3.51
C GLY A 75 19.21 3.52 5.01
N THR A 76 18.49 4.27 5.84
CA THR A 76 18.40 4.01 7.28
C THR A 76 17.80 2.61 7.50
N ASP A 77 18.35 1.87 8.47
CA ASP A 77 17.69 0.67 8.99
C ASP A 77 16.46 1.08 9.79
N MET A 78 15.31 1.11 9.12
CA MET A 78 14.05 1.58 9.71
C MET A 78 13.54 0.66 10.82
N ASP A 79 13.87 -0.63 10.80
CA ASP A 79 13.45 -1.56 11.84
C ASP A 79 14.27 -1.32 13.12
N ALA A 80 15.58 -1.08 12.98
CA ALA A 80 16.42 -0.63 14.09
C ALA A 80 16.00 0.74 14.63
N ALA A 81 15.66 1.69 13.75
CA ALA A 81 15.19 3.03 14.15
C ALA A 81 13.89 2.96 14.96
N MET A 82 12.90 2.17 14.51
CA MET A 82 11.66 1.96 15.26
C MET A 82 11.91 1.26 16.60
N SER A 83 12.85 0.31 16.64
CA SER A 83 13.22 -0.40 17.87
C SER A 83 13.86 0.55 18.89
N CYS A 84 14.74 1.44 18.44
CA CYS A 84 15.37 2.47 19.29
C CYS A 84 14.30 3.37 19.96
N VAL A 85 13.37 3.91 19.18
CA VAL A 85 12.26 4.73 19.72
C VAL A 85 11.38 3.93 20.69
N ALA A 86 11.15 2.64 20.40
CA ALA A 86 10.38 1.79 21.30
C ALA A 86 11.08 1.57 22.64
N ASP A 87 12.41 1.37 22.64
CA ASP A 87 13.19 1.17 23.86
C ASP A 87 13.30 2.45 24.69
N GLU A 88 13.46 3.62 24.05
CA GLU A 88 13.41 4.92 24.72
C GLU A 88 12.07 5.16 25.42
N LEU A 89 10.96 4.87 24.75
CA LEU A 89 9.62 5.00 25.32
C LEU A 89 9.40 4.01 26.48
N ARG A 90 9.87 2.76 26.35
CA ARG A 90 9.82 1.78 27.45
C ARG A 90 10.62 2.24 28.66
N ALA A 91 11.79 2.84 28.46
CA ALA A 91 12.61 3.39 29.55
C ALA A 91 11.89 4.55 30.28
N GLN A 92 10.96 5.22 29.63
CA GLN A 92 10.09 6.26 30.21
C GLN A 92 8.81 5.69 30.84
N GLY A 93 8.66 4.36 30.92
CA GLY A 93 7.49 3.69 31.48
C GLY A 93 6.27 3.65 30.54
N ARG A 94 6.47 3.88 29.23
CA ARG A 94 5.42 3.82 28.21
C ARG A 94 5.28 2.41 27.65
N HIS A 95 4.17 2.15 26.96
CA HIS A 95 3.85 0.86 26.34
C HIS A 95 3.72 0.99 24.81
N PRO A 96 4.83 1.03 24.06
CA PRO A 96 4.79 1.19 22.62
C PRO A 96 4.44 -0.11 21.88
N TYR A 97 3.66 0.02 20.81
CA TYR A 97 3.38 -1.04 19.83
C TYR A 97 3.96 -0.65 18.46
N VAL A 98 4.87 -1.49 17.94
CA VAL A 98 5.55 -1.25 16.66
C VAL A 98 4.74 -1.86 15.51
N ILE A 99 4.38 -1.03 14.54
CA ILE A 99 3.72 -1.43 13.30
C ILE A 99 4.77 -1.40 12.18
N PRO A 100 5.04 -2.51 11.49
CA PRO A 100 6.01 -2.53 10.40
C PRO A 100 5.57 -1.63 9.24
N GLY A 101 6.53 -1.25 8.39
CA GLY A 101 6.25 -0.42 7.21
C GLY A 101 5.11 -0.96 6.36
N GLY A 102 4.13 -0.09 6.06
CA GLY A 102 2.92 -0.46 5.32
C GLY A 102 1.99 -1.42 6.07
N GLY A 103 2.14 -1.58 7.39
CA GLY A 103 1.33 -2.46 8.22
C GLY A 103 1.46 -3.94 7.82
N SER A 104 2.56 -4.31 7.16
CA SER A 104 2.69 -5.58 6.47
C SER A 104 3.25 -6.67 7.38
N ASN A 105 2.38 -7.18 8.26
CA ASN A 105 2.56 -8.43 9.01
C ASN A 105 1.29 -9.30 8.86
N ALA A 106 1.30 -10.50 9.43
CA ALA A 106 0.17 -11.44 9.29
C ALA A 106 -1.15 -10.83 9.78
N VAL A 107 -1.13 -10.13 10.92
CA VAL A 107 -2.29 -9.44 11.49
C VAL A 107 -2.82 -8.34 10.57
N GLY A 108 -1.93 -7.57 9.94
CA GLY A 108 -2.30 -6.51 9.00
C GLY A 108 -2.87 -7.06 7.69
N ALA A 109 -2.32 -8.17 7.19
CA ALA A 109 -2.78 -8.83 5.97
C ALA A 109 -4.22 -9.37 6.09
N LEU A 110 -4.71 -9.68 7.30
CA LEU A 110 -6.11 -10.10 7.54
C LEU A 110 -7.15 -9.10 7.01
N GLY A 111 -6.82 -7.80 6.95
CA GLY A 111 -7.70 -6.81 6.35
C GLY A 111 -7.98 -7.10 4.87
N TYR A 112 -6.95 -7.51 4.13
CA TYR A 112 -7.09 -7.86 2.71
C TYR A 112 -7.54 -9.30 2.46
N VAL A 113 -7.41 -10.19 3.45
CA VAL A 113 -8.15 -11.47 3.45
C VAL A 113 -9.66 -11.18 3.47
N THR A 114 -10.09 -10.29 4.36
CA THR A 114 -11.51 -9.88 4.44
C THR A 114 -11.95 -9.23 3.13
N CYS A 115 -11.15 -8.33 2.56
CA CYS A 115 -11.42 -7.73 1.25
C CYS A 115 -11.60 -8.78 0.14
N ALA A 116 -10.77 -9.84 0.10
CA ALA A 116 -10.91 -10.91 -0.90
C ALA A 116 -12.24 -11.66 -0.75
N LEU A 117 -12.65 -11.96 0.49
CA LEU A 117 -13.93 -12.63 0.76
C LEU A 117 -15.13 -11.72 0.43
N GLU A 118 -15.05 -10.43 0.76
CA GLU A 118 -16.06 -9.43 0.40
C GLU A 118 -16.21 -9.33 -1.12
N LEU A 119 -15.08 -9.25 -1.86
CA LEU A 119 -15.09 -9.18 -3.31
C LEU A 119 -15.74 -10.43 -3.93
N ALA A 120 -15.39 -11.63 -3.45
CA ALA A 120 -15.97 -12.87 -3.95
C ALA A 120 -17.48 -12.95 -3.65
N ALA A 121 -17.91 -12.56 -2.46
CA ALA A 121 -19.33 -12.51 -2.08
C ALA A 121 -20.11 -11.52 -2.97
N GLN A 122 -19.62 -10.29 -3.10
CA GLN A 122 -20.26 -9.26 -3.94
C GLN A 122 -20.34 -9.69 -5.41
N ALA A 123 -19.29 -10.31 -5.93
CA ALA A 123 -19.27 -10.82 -7.30
C ALA A 123 -20.32 -11.92 -7.51
N ASN A 124 -20.45 -12.86 -6.57
CA ASN A 124 -21.47 -13.90 -6.60
C ASN A 124 -22.89 -13.31 -6.53
N ASP A 125 -23.11 -12.33 -5.66
CA ASP A 125 -24.43 -11.70 -5.46
C ASP A 125 -24.96 -11.03 -6.75
N ILE A 126 -24.07 -10.48 -7.58
CA ILE A 126 -24.44 -9.83 -8.84
C ILE A 126 -24.20 -10.73 -10.07
N GLY A 127 -23.78 -11.98 -9.88
CA GLY A 127 -23.46 -12.90 -10.97
C GLY A 127 -22.28 -12.47 -11.85
N LEU A 128 -21.33 -11.71 -11.30
CA LEU A 128 -20.13 -11.25 -12.01
C LEU A 128 -19.00 -12.28 -11.87
N VAL A 129 -18.53 -12.83 -12.99
CA VAL A 129 -17.30 -13.63 -13.02
C VAL A 129 -16.11 -12.69 -13.08
N ILE A 130 -15.21 -12.74 -12.08
CA ILE A 130 -13.96 -11.97 -12.07
C ILE A 130 -12.83 -12.86 -12.61
N ASP A 131 -12.26 -12.49 -13.76
CA ASP A 131 -11.16 -13.23 -14.38
C ASP A 131 -9.79 -12.94 -13.74
N ARG A 132 -9.63 -11.74 -13.16
CA ARG A 132 -8.41 -11.35 -12.46
C ARG A 132 -8.64 -10.18 -11.52
N VAL A 133 -7.96 -10.22 -10.37
CA VAL A 133 -7.76 -9.06 -9.50
C VAL A 133 -6.41 -8.43 -9.81
N VAL A 134 -6.38 -7.11 -9.99
CA VAL A 134 -5.16 -6.32 -10.21
C VAL A 134 -5.05 -5.23 -9.15
N HIS A 135 -3.85 -5.02 -8.62
CA HIS A 135 -3.59 -3.95 -7.66
C HIS A 135 -2.10 -3.53 -7.65
N ALA A 136 -1.76 -2.42 -7.01
CA ALA A 136 -0.36 -2.06 -6.77
C ALA A 136 0.24 -2.84 -5.58
N THR A 137 1.43 -3.42 -5.73
CA THR A 137 2.14 -4.19 -4.69
C THR A 137 3.44 -3.49 -4.24
N GLY A 138 3.51 -3.16 -2.95
CA GLY A 138 4.63 -2.47 -2.30
C GLY A 138 5.22 -3.30 -1.16
N SER A 139 4.84 -2.99 0.08
CA SER A 139 5.31 -3.70 1.30
C SER A 139 4.76 -5.13 1.45
N ALA A 140 4.09 -5.68 0.42
CA ALA A 140 3.53 -7.03 0.33
C ALA A 140 2.23 -7.31 1.11
N GLY A 141 1.89 -6.59 2.18
CA GLY A 141 0.71 -6.89 3.04
C GLY A 141 -0.61 -7.03 2.29
N THR A 142 -0.92 -6.09 1.40
CA THR A 142 -2.14 -6.13 0.58
C THR A 142 -2.21 -7.38 -0.29
N GLN A 143 -1.14 -7.65 -1.07
CA GLN A 143 -1.15 -8.80 -1.98
C GLN A 143 -1.19 -10.11 -1.20
N ALA A 144 -0.45 -10.19 -0.09
CA ALA A 144 -0.43 -11.37 0.76
C ALA A 144 -1.81 -11.70 1.32
N GLY A 145 -2.54 -10.69 1.79
CA GLY A 145 -3.92 -10.86 2.27
C GLY A 145 -4.88 -11.27 1.15
N LEU A 146 -4.80 -10.61 -0.02
CA LEU A 146 -5.62 -10.97 -1.18
C LEU A 146 -5.38 -12.42 -1.62
N VAL A 147 -4.12 -12.82 -1.78
CA VAL A 147 -3.76 -14.21 -2.15
C VAL A 147 -4.22 -15.19 -1.09
N ALA A 148 -3.93 -14.95 0.19
CA ALA A 148 -4.34 -15.86 1.27
C ALA A 148 -5.87 -16.00 1.35
N GLY A 149 -6.63 -14.92 1.14
CA GLY A 149 -8.08 -14.97 1.09
C GLY A 149 -8.63 -15.71 -0.13
N MET A 150 -8.10 -15.43 -1.34
CA MET A 150 -8.56 -16.07 -2.57
C MET A 150 -8.23 -17.57 -2.61
N GLU A 151 -7.02 -17.95 -2.20
CA GLU A 151 -6.58 -19.34 -2.16
C GLU A 151 -7.25 -20.12 -1.02
N GLY A 152 -7.31 -19.51 0.18
CA GLY A 152 -7.96 -20.11 1.35
C GLY A 152 -9.44 -20.39 1.13
N ALA A 153 -10.14 -19.51 0.42
CA ALA A 153 -11.55 -19.70 0.03
C ALA A 153 -11.73 -20.47 -1.30
N ARG A 154 -10.63 -20.88 -1.96
CA ARG A 154 -10.64 -21.60 -3.26
C ARG A 154 -11.52 -20.92 -4.31
N THR A 155 -11.45 -19.60 -4.38
CA THR A 155 -12.27 -18.80 -5.31
C THR A 155 -11.91 -19.06 -6.78
N GLY A 156 -10.68 -19.50 -7.04
CA GLY A 156 -10.13 -19.60 -8.39
C GLY A 156 -9.84 -18.25 -9.05
N ILE A 157 -9.96 -17.13 -8.32
CA ILE A 157 -9.72 -15.78 -8.83
C ILE A 157 -8.24 -15.44 -8.65
N PRO A 158 -7.46 -15.31 -9.73
CA PRO A 158 -6.03 -15.05 -9.63
C PRO A 158 -5.75 -13.57 -9.31
N VAL A 159 -4.68 -13.32 -8.55
CA VAL A 159 -4.23 -11.98 -8.15
C VAL A 159 -2.95 -11.60 -8.89
N LEU A 160 -2.92 -10.40 -9.47
CA LEU A 160 -1.74 -9.81 -10.08
C LEU A 160 -1.35 -8.51 -9.35
N GLY A 161 -0.17 -8.52 -8.74
CA GLY A 161 0.43 -7.32 -8.15
C GLY A 161 1.29 -6.56 -9.16
N ILE A 162 1.04 -5.27 -9.35
CA ILE A 162 1.91 -4.38 -10.11
C ILE A 162 2.94 -3.75 -9.16
N GLY A 163 4.20 -4.12 -9.30
CA GLY A 163 5.29 -3.71 -8.43
C GLY A 163 5.56 -2.21 -8.50
N VAL A 164 5.83 -1.60 -7.34
CA VAL A 164 6.12 -0.16 -7.23
C VAL A 164 7.50 0.15 -6.65
N ARG A 165 8.30 -0.88 -6.36
CA ARG A 165 9.60 -0.73 -5.71
C ARG A 165 10.60 -1.84 -6.03
N ALA A 166 10.27 -3.08 -5.66
CA ALA A 166 11.22 -4.17 -5.66
C ALA A 166 11.23 -4.91 -7.00
N ALA A 167 12.36 -5.55 -7.32
CA ALA A 167 12.44 -6.49 -8.43
C ALA A 167 11.51 -7.70 -8.19
N ARG A 168 10.98 -8.27 -9.27
CA ARG A 168 9.97 -9.32 -9.24
C ARG A 168 10.30 -10.49 -8.30
N PRO A 169 11.48 -11.15 -8.35
CA PRO A 169 11.75 -12.29 -7.47
C PRO A 169 11.70 -11.93 -5.99
N ALA A 170 12.25 -10.77 -5.62
CA ALA A 170 12.22 -10.29 -4.24
C ALA A 170 10.81 -9.88 -3.79
N GLN A 171 10.00 -9.32 -4.70
CA GLN A 171 8.63 -8.96 -4.41
C GLN A 171 7.75 -10.19 -4.20
N GLU A 172 7.79 -11.16 -5.12
CA GLU A 172 7.04 -12.41 -5.02
C GLU A 172 7.45 -13.21 -3.78
N GLU A 173 8.74 -13.23 -3.43
CA GLU A 173 9.20 -13.88 -2.20
C GLU A 173 8.58 -13.25 -0.95
N ARG A 174 8.63 -11.92 -0.82
CA ARG A 174 8.05 -11.21 0.33
C ARG A 174 6.55 -11.44 0.45
N VAL A 175 5.83 -11.41 -0.67
CA VAL A 175 4.39 -11.68 -0.72
C VAL A 175 4.10 -13.11 -0.30
N TYR A 176 4.81 -14.09 -0.86
CA TYR A 176 4.62 -15.50 -0.54
C TYR A 176 4.85 -15.80 0.93
N GLN A 177 5.98 -15.35 1.50
CA GLN A 177 6.28 -15.58 2.91
C GLN A 177 5.22 -14.97 3.84
N LEU A 178 4.72 -13.78 3.51
CA LEU A 178 3.68 -13.15 4.29
C LEU A 178 2.31 -13.82 4.11
N ALA A 179 1.98 -14.28 2.90
CA ALA A 179 0.73 -15.00 2.61
C ALA A 179 0.68 -16.34 3.35
N VAL A 180 1.79 -17.09 3.39
CA VAL A 180 1.91 -18.33 4.16
C VAL A 180 1.67 -18.10 5.65
N LYS A 181 2.35 -17.11 6.25
CA LYS A 181 2.14 -16.74 7.67
C LYS A 181 0.69 -16.31 7.95
N THR A 182 0.07 -15.62 7.00
CA THR A 182 -1.34 -15.21 7.10
C THR A 182 -2.27 -16.43 7.05
N ALA A 183 -2.00 -17.40 6.16
CA ALA A 183 -2.74 -18.65 6.06
C ALA A 183 -2.60 -19.53 7.31
N GLU A 184 -1.40 -19.58 7.92
CA GLU A 184 -1.18 -20.23 9.21
C GLU A 184 -2.04 -19.59 10.31
N MET A 185 -2.08 -18.25 10.38
CA MET A 185 -2.91 -17.52 11.34
C MET A 185 -4.42 -17.78 11.15
N LEU A 186 -4.85 -18.08 9.92
CA LEU A 186 -6.22 -18.46 9.59
C LEU A 186 -6.51 -19.96 9.81
N ASN A 187 -5.56 -20.75 10.31
CA ASN A 187 -5.64 -22.20 10.47
C ASN A 187 -5.89 -22.96 9.15
N VAL A 188 -5.36 -22.44 8.04
CA VAL A 188 -5.37 -23.09 6.71
C VAL A 188 -3.93 -23.23 6.15
N PRO A 189 -3.02 -23.89 6.88
CA PRO A 189 -1.63 -24.04 6.43
C PRO A 189 -1.57 -24.80 5.10
N GLY A 190 -0.64 -24.39 4.24
CA GLY A 190 -0.45 -25.00 2.91
C GLY A 190 -1.52 -24.60 1.87
N ALA A 191 -2.46 -23.71 2.20
CA ALA A 191 -3.47 -23.23 1.25
C ALA A 191 -2.87 -22.37 0.12
N VAL A 192 -1.80 -21.62 0.40
CA VAL A 192 -1.19 -20.71 -0.57
C VAL A 192 -0.14 -21.44 -1.40
N ALA A 193 -0.44 -21.68 -2.68
CA ALA A 193 0.53 -22.20 -3.62
C ALA A 193 1.54 -21.11 -4.03
N ARG A 194 2.79 -21.49 -4.35
CA ARG A 194 3.82 -20.51 -4.72
C ARG A 194 3.50 -19.79 -6.04
N ASP A 195 2.94 -20.51 -6.99
CA ASP A 195 2.54 -20.01 -8.31
C ASP A 195 1.28 -19.12 -8.26
N ALA A 196 0.53 -19.11 -7.16
CA ALA A 196 -0.53 -18.14 -6.91
C ALA A 196 0.00 -16.71 -6.67
N VAL A 197 1.30 -16.57 -6.32
CA VAL A 197 1.93 -15.27 -6.09
C VAL A 197 2.57 -14.74 -7.38
N ILE A 198 1.92 -13.76 -7.99
CA ILE A 198 2.35 -13.19 -9.27
C ILE A 198 2.57 -11.69 -9.13
N ALA A 199 3.77 -11.20 -9.47
CA ALA A 199 4.05 -9.78 -9.56
C ALA A 199 4.58 -9.40 -10.95
N ASN A 200 4.10 -8.28 -11.50
CA ASN A 200 4.71 -7.61 -12.64
C ASN A 200 5.37 -6.31 -12.16
N CYS A 201 6.70 -6.25 -12.21
CA CYS A 201 7.48 -5.10 -11.71
C CYS A 201 8.04 -4.22 -12.84
N ASP A 202 7.52 -4.34 -14.06
CA ASP A 202 8.02 -3.60 -15.23
C ASP A 202 7.61 -2.12 -15.20
N TYR A 203 6.65 -1.76 -14.36
CA TYR A 203 6.06 -0.41 -14.26
C TYR A 203 6.65 0.45 -13.13
N VAL A 204 7.72 -0.01 -12.47
CA VAL A 204 8.36 0.71 -11.35
C VAL A 204 9.01 2.01 -11.84
N GLY A 205 9.61 2.02 -13.04
CA GLY A 205 10.40 3.15 -13.55
C GLY A 205 11.69 3.34 -12.75
N ASP A 206 12.09 4.60 -12.55
CA ASP A 206 13.35 4.97 -11.89
C ASP A 206 13.40 4.65 -10.39
N GLY A 207 12.27 4.21 -9.81
CA GLY A 207 12.23 3.70 -8.45
C GLY A 207 10.96 4.03 -7.70
N TYR A 208 10.98 3.71 -6.41
CA TYR A 208 9.88 4.00 -5.51
C TYR A 208 9.71 5.51 -5.31
N GLY A 209 8.47 5.99 -5.36
CA GLY A 209 8.16 7.40 -5.15
C GLY A 209 8.53 8.32 -6.32
N ILE A 210 9.15 7.80 -7.39
CA ILE A 210 9.48 8.57 -8.59
C ILE A 210 8.37 8.40 -9.64
N PRO A 211 7.76 9.50 -10.13
CA PRO A 211 6.77 9.48 -11.20
C PRO A 211 7.26 8.83 -12.51
N THR A 212 6.34 8.26 -13.29
CA THR A 212 6.61 7.77 -14.65
C THR A 212 5.59 8.36 -15.62
N ALA A 213 5.93 8.43 -16.91
CA ALA A 213 4.99 8.91 -17.94
C ALA A 213 3.70 8.07 -17.98
N GLY A 214 3.81 6.73 -17.90
CA GLY A 214 2.65 5.83 -17.86
C GLY A 214 1.80 6.02 -16.60
N MET A 215 2.43 6.30 -15.45
CA MET A 215 1.69 6.65 -14.23
C MET A 215 0.92 7.96 -14.41
N ILE A 216 1.57 9.02 -14.92
CA ILE A 216 0.94 10.33 -15.13
C ILE A 216 -0.23 10.19 -16.11
N GLU A 217 -0.06 9.43 -17.19
CA GLU A 217 -1.12 9.11 -18.15
C GLU A 217 -2.29 8.40 -17.45
N ALA A 218 -2.03 7.37 -16.66
CA ALA A 218 -3.07 6.60 -15.98
C ALA A 218 -3.88 7.43 -14.97
N VAL A 219 -3.20 8.24 -14.15
CA VAL A 219 -3.85 9.17 -13.21
C VAL A 219 -4.71 10.18 -13.99
N THR A 220 -4.17 10.77 -15.05
CA THR A 220 -4.88 11.77 -15.87
C THR A 220 -6.09 11.17 -16.58
N LEU A 221 -5.94 9.96 -17.12
CA LEU A 221 -7.01 9.25 -17.82
C LEU A 221 -8.19 9.01 -16.88
N LEU A 222 -7.97 8.32 -15.75
CA LEU A 222 -9.06 8.00 -14.81
C LEU A 222 -9.70 9.23 -14.19
N ALA A 223 -8.91 10.27 -13.90
CA ALA A 223 -9.45 11.53 -13.41
C ALA A 223 -10.41 12.18 -14.42
N ARG A 224 -10.08 12.12 -15.72
CA ARG A 224 -10.86 12.77 -16.79
C ARG A 224 -12.02 11.93 -17.31
N THR A 225 -11.91 10.61 -17.30
CA THR A 225 -12.95 9.73 -17.87
C THR A 225 -13.90 9.18 -16.81
N GLU A 226 -13.40 8.91 -15.59
CA GLU A 226 -14.17 8.25 -14.53
C GLU A 226 -14.37 9.13 -13.28
N GLY A 227 -13.70 10.30 -13.21
CA GLY A 227 -13.73 11.14 -12.01
C GLY A 227 -13.04 10.49 -10.80
N ILE A 228 -12.19 9.48 -11.01
CA ILE A 228 -11.50 8.73 -9.96
C ILE A 228 -10.06 9.25 -9.82
N LEU A 229 -9.67 9.61 -8.60
CA LEU A 229 -8.32 10.08 -8.29
C LEU A 229 -7.43 8.93 -7.80
N LEU A 230 -6.46 8.56 -8.65
CA LEU A 230 -5.34 7.71 -8.27
C LEU A 230 -4.21 8.54 -7.63
N ASP A 231 -3.17 7.87 -7.15
CA ASP A 231 -1.98 8.49 -6.55
C ASP A 231 -0.70 8.29 -7.38
N PRO A 232 0.32 9.13 -7.20
CA PRO A 232 1.51 9.14 -8.06
C PRO A 232 2.52 8.04 -7.74
N VAL A 233 2.33 7.28 -6.65
CA VAL A 233 3.31 6.28 -6.18
C VAL A 233 2.79 4.86 -6.33
N TYR A 234 1.51 4.62 -6.01
CA TYR A 234 0.94 3.27 -5.93
C TYR A 234 -0.09 3.00 -7.02
N SER A 235 -1.34 3.39 -6.76
CA SER A 235 -2.51 3.13 -7.58
C SER A 235 -2.38 3.70 -9.00
N GLY A 236 -1.65 4.81 -9.20
CA GLY A 236 -1.29 5.30 -10.53
C GLY A 236 -0.40 4.32 -11.32
N LYS A 237 0.66 3.78 -10.70
CA LYS A 237 1.50 2.74 -11.33
C LYS A 237 0.75 1.43 -11.51
N GLY A 238 -0.08 1.04 -10.54
CA GLY A 238 -0.95 -0.13 -10.64
C GLY A 238 -1.91 -0.05 -11.82
N MET A 239 -2.56 1.10 -12.00
CA MET A 239 -3.46 1.34 -13.13
C MET A 239 -2.70 1.46 -14.45
N ALA A 240 -1.53 2.11 -14.47
CA ALA A 240 -0.68 2.16 -15.65
C ALA A 240 -0.33 0.75 -16.16
N GLY A 241 0.00 -0.16 -15.24
CA GLY A 241 0.22 -1.57 -15.57
C GLY A 241 -1.02 -2.24 -16.15
N LEU A 242 -2.19 -2.04 -15.54
CA LEU A 242 -3.45 -2.57 -16.06
C LEU A 242 -3.76 -2.06 -17.48
N ILE A 243 -3.67 -0.74 -17.70
CA ILE A 243 -3.95 -0.11 -18.99
C ILE A 243 -3.01 -0.66 -20.08
N ASP A 244 -1.71 -0.72 -19.81
CA ASP A 244 -0.73 -1.23 -20.79
C ASP A 244 -0.96 -2.72 -21.10
N LEU A 245 -1.25 -3.55 -20.09
CA LEU A 245 -1.58 -4.96 -20.30
C LEU A 245 -2.84 -5.15 -21.16
N VAL A 246 -3.87 -4.33 -20.97
CA VAL A 246 -5.06 -4.32 -21.84
C VAL A 246 -4.67 -3.92 -23.27
N ARG A 247 -3.90 -2.84 -23.45
CA ARG A 247 -3.46 -2.36 -24.77
C ARG A 247 -2.61 -3.38 -25.52
N ARG A 248 -1.81 -4.18 -24.80
CA ARG A 248 -0.99 -5.26 -25.37
C ARG A 248 -1.77 -6.56 -25.62
N GLY A 249 -3.07 -6.59 -25.32
CA GLY A 249 -3.90 -7.78 -25.50
C GLY A 249 -3.56 -8.93 -24.53
N HIS A 250 -2.94 -8.63 -23.38
CA HIS A 250 -2.68 -9.63 -22.34
C HIS A 250 -4.00 -10.18 -21.79
N PHE A 251 -4.98 -9.30 -21.58
CA PHE A 251 -6.36 -9.67 -21.25
C PHE A 251 -7.19 -9.83 -22.53
N LYS A 252 -7.96 -10.92 -22.59
CA LYS A 252 -8.82 -11.22 -23.75
C LYS A 252 -10.11 -10.42 -23.68
N LYS A 253 -10.69 -10.15 -24.85
CA LYS A 253 -12.02 -9.52 -24.96
C LYS A 253 -13.05 -10.32 -24.15
N GLY A 254 -13.84 -9.63 -23.34
CA GLY A 254 -14.90 -10.23 -22.52
C GLY A 254 -14.47 -10.65 -21.12
N GLN A 255 -13.17 -10.55 -20.78
CA GLN A 255 -12.72 -10.79 -19.41
C GLN A 255 -13.02 -9.60 -18.50
N ASN A 256 -13.47 -9.87 -17.27
CA ASN A 256 -13.72 -8.86 -16.25
C ASN A 256 -12.52 -8.76 -15.29
N ILE A 257 -11.91 -7.58 -15.23
CA ILE A 257 -10.75 -7.32 -14.39
C ILE A 257 -11.16 -6.40 -13.24
N ALA A 258 -11.03 -6.88 -12.00
CA ALA A 258 -11.29 -6.09 -10.81
C ALA A 258 -9.99 -5.38 -10.38
N PHE A 259 -9.98 -4.05 -10.44
CA PHE A 259 -8.86 -3.26 -9.92
C PHE A 259 -9.11 -2.85 -8.47
N ILE A 260 -8.25 -3.26 -7.54
CA ILE A 260 -8.33 -2.81 -6.14
C ILE A 260 -7.68 -1.45 -6.03
N HIS A 261 -8.50 -0.40 -6.04
CA HIS A 261 -8.03 0.95 -5.77
C HIS A 261 -7.71 1.12 -4.28
N THR A 262 -6.44 1.01 -3.93
CA THR A 262 -5.93 1.08 -2.55
C THR A 262 -5.83 2.50 -1.98
N GLY A 263 -6.50 3.48 -2.60
CA GLY A 263 -6.45 4.89 -2.23
C GLY A 263 -5.14 5.59 -2.63
N GLY A 264 -4.69 6.51 -1.77
CA GLY A 264 -3.43 7.23 -1.92
C GLY A 264 -3.54 8.65 -2.47
N ALA A 265 -4.72 9.09 -2.94
CA ALA A 265 -4.94 10.37 -3.63
C ALA A 265 -4.41 11.60 -2.88
N VAL A 266 -4.36 11.57 -1.54
CA VAL A 266 -3.74 12.63 -0.72
C VAL A 266 -2.28 12.90 -1.12
N GLY A 267 -1.57 11.89 -1.61
CA GLY A 267 -0.23 12.02 -2.14
C GLY A 267 -0.13 12.98 -3.33
N LEU A 268 -1.19 13.20 -4.12
CA LEU A 268 -1.16 14.12 -5.27
C LEU A 268 -0.70 15.54 -4.87
N TYR A 269 -1.08 16.00 -3.68
CA TYR A 269 -0.72 17.33 -3.19
C TYR A 269 0.78 17.49 -2.89
N GLY A 270 1.53 16.38 -2.76
CA GLY A 270 2.98 16.40 -2.64
C GLY A 270 3.74 16.24 -3.96
N TYR A 271 3.03 16.11 -5.08
CA TYR A 271 3.59 15.76 -6.38
C TYR A 271 3.10 16.68 -7.49
N THR A 272 2.73 17.92 -7.17
CA THR A 272 2.16 18.84 -8.18
C THR A 272 3.14 19.10 -9.32
N HIS A 273 4.44 19.11 -9.02
CA HIS A 273 5.53 19.21 -10.00
C HIS A 273 5.47 18.12 -11.09
N ALA A 274 4.99 16.92 -10.77
CA ALA A 274 4.90 15.81 -11.74
C ALA A 274 3.81 16.02 -12.80
N PHE A 275 2.86 16.92 -12.55
CA PHE A 275 1.72 17.21 -13.42
C PHE A 275 1.79 18.62 -14.04
N ALA A 276 2.89 19.35 -13.86
CA ALA A 276 3.03 20.73 -14.30
C ALA A 276 2.92 20.90 -15.84
N ASP A 277 3.36 19.89 -16.60
CA ASP A 277 3.32 19.88 -18.07
C ASP A 277 2.04 19.26 -18.64
N ALA A 278 1.06 18.90 -17.80
CA ALA A 278 -0.23 18.43 -18.29
C ALA A 278 -0.87 19.56 -19.12
N PRO A 279 -1.26 19.32 -20.38
CA PRO A 279 -1.79 20.37 -21.25
C PRO A 279 -2.99 21.02 -20.55
N ARG A 280 -2.81 22.30 -20.17
CA ARG A 280 -3.91 23.15 -19.74
C ARG A 280 -4.80 23.30 -20.95
N SER A 281 -6.03 22.80 -20.87
CA SER A 281 -7.03 23.09 -21.89
C SER A 281 -7.09 24.60 -22.06
N SER A 282 -6.69 25.09 -23.23
CA SER A 282 -7.02 26.45 -23.66
C SER A 282 -8.54 26.53 -23.69
N GLY A 283 -9.10 27.25 -22.72
CA GLY A 283 -10.50 27.65 -22.75
C GLY A 283 -10.75 28.69 -23.83
#